data_AF-A0A2A5C228-F1
#
_entry.id   AF-A0A2A5C228-F1
#
_cell.length_a   1.000
_cell.length_b   1.000
_cell.length_c   1.000
_cell.angle_alpha   90.00
_cell.angle_beta   90.00
_cell.angle_gamma   90.00
#
_symmetry.space_group_name_H-M   'P 1'
#
loop_
_entity.id
_entity.type
_entity.pdbx_description
1 polymer ?
#
loop_
_entity_poly.entity_id
_entity_poly.type
_entity_poly.pdbx_seq_one_letter_code
_entity_poly.pdbx_strand_id
1 'polypeptide(L)'
;MIIAIQPDNYGVGDASSPLWKKFLESSGHEVRWVDVRRADILEQIKGCDGFMWRHAHFDEMHLIAKRLLPVIEKELGLIVYPDQKTSWHYDDKITQAFLFDALDIPTPKTWVWFNRKDAHEWATQTNYPVVLKLFSGAGSSNVKLIQSKDEAHQWINRLFGTGTNSPNENDFSLKSRLMNALAIIADKKSHHEIHHGYAYFQEFLPDNDYDTRVTIIGNRAFAFRRFNRPNDFRASGSGIIDYNTEHIDEKFIRLAFTTANQLHTQSCAIDGVWKGGTATTVEVSYTYVSKVIFDCPGHWELNGHPETGDLIWIEGHMNPEEAQIIDYLTHQKLAKLCQT
;
A
#
# COMPACT_ATOMS: atom_id res chain seq x y z
N MET A 1 27.45 2.15 -12.59
CA MET A 1 26.76 1.15 -11.76
C MET A 1 25.86 0.34 -12.67
N ILE A 2 25.69 -0.94 -12.38
CA ILE A 2 24.77 -1.82 -13.09
C ILE A 2 23.59 -2.10 -12.17
N ILE A 3 22.39 -1.65 -12.53
CA ILE A 3 21.18 -1.83 -11.72
C ILE A 3 20.33 -2.93 -12.36
N ALA A 4 20.06 -3.99 -11.60
CA ALA A 4 19.11 -5.02 -12.01
C ALA A 4 17.69 -4.49 -11.90
N ILE A 5 16.86 -4.66 -12.94
CA ILE A 5 15.46 -4.30 -12.92
C ILE A 5 14.63 -5.50 -13.33
N GLN A 6 13.68 -5.88 -12.48
CA GLN A 6 12.58 -6.76 -12.87
C GLN A 6 11.52 -5.93 -13.59
N PRO A 7 11.14 -6.25 -14.84
CA PRO A 7 10.02 -5.60 -15.50
C PRO A 7 8.73 -5.73 -14.68
N ASP A 8 8.06 -4.60 -14.47
CA ASP A 8 6.72 -4.53 -13.90
C ASP A 8 5.68 -4.39 -15.02
N ASN A 9 4.53 -5.04 -14.80
CA ASN A 9 3.35 -4.86 -15.65
C ASN A 9 2.14 -4.81 -14.71
N TYR A 10 1.89 -3.62 -14.18
CA TYR A 10 0.80 -3.37 -13.24
C TYR A 10 -0.55 -3.30 -13.96
N GLY A 11 -0.54 -2.86 -15.23
CA GLY A 11 -1.70 -2.78 -16.12
C GLY A 11 -1.32 -2.15 -17.46
N VAL A 12 -2.28 -2.07 -18.39
CA VAL A 12 -2.06 -1.46 -19.72
C VAL A 12 -1.71 0.02 -19.55
N GLY A 13 -0.46 0.38 -19.83
CA GLY A 13 0.04 1.75 -19.77
C GLY A 13 0.51 2.24 -18.40
N ASP A 14 0.58 1.37 -17.38
CA ASP A 14 1.13 1.71 -16.06
C ASP A 14 2.28 0.74 -15.71
N ALA A 15 3.51 1.21 -15.98
CA ALA A 15 4.74 0.51 -15.67
C ALA A 15 5.84 1.51 -15.29
N SER A 16 6.46 1.31 -14.13
CA SER A 16 7.54 2.17 -13.63
C SER A 16 8.91 1.77 -14.18
N SER A 17 9.14 0.48 -14.46
CA SER A 17 10.44 -0.03 -14.90
C SER A 17 10.98 0.58 -16.21
N PRO A 18 10.18 0.90 -17.25
CA PRO A 18 10.70 1.58 -18.43
C PRO A 18 11.15 3.02 -18.12
N LEU A 19 10.45 3.70 -17.21
CA LEU A 19 10.80 5.06 -16.77
C LEU A 19 12.03 5.04 -15.87
N TRP A 20 12.14 4.11 -14.93
CA TRP A 20 13.36 3.89 -14.16
C TRP A 20 14.57 3.65 -15.06
N LYS A 21 14.44 2.80 -16.08
CA LYS A 21 15.50 2.59 -17.06
C LYS A 21 15.91 3.89 -17.72
N LYS A 22 14.95 4.66 -18.23
CA LYS A 22 15.20 5.95 -18.89
C LYS A 22 16.01 6.89 -17.97
N PHE A 23 15.58 7.06 -16.72
CA PHE A 23 16.22 7.99 -15.77
C PHE A 23 17.57 7.50 -15.25
N LEU A 24 17.76 6.19 -15.11
CA LEU A 24 19.06 5.60 -14.78
C LEU A 24 20.07 5.76 -15.92
N GLU A 25 19.67 5.48 -17.16
CA GLU A 25 20.52 5.63 -18.34
C GLU A 25 20.90 7.10 -18.58
N SER A 26 19.96 8.04 -18.41
CA SER A 26 20.27 9.47 -18.49
C SER A 26 21.22 9.95 -17.40
N SER A 27 21.31 9.22 -16.28
CA SER A 27 22.24 9.48 -15.18
C SER A 27 23.58 8.76 -15.32
N GLY A 28 23.83 8.07 -16.44
CA GLY A 28 25.08 7.35 -16.70
C GLY A 28 25.19 5.99 -16.00
N HIS A 29 24.05 5.33 -15.74
CA HIS A 29 24.00 3.99 -15.17
C HIS A 29 23.47 2.97 -16.18
N GLU A 30 23.98 1.74 -16.07
CA GLU A 30 23.55 0.62 -16.91
C GLU A 30 22.39 -0.11 -16.25
N VAL A 31 21.40 -0.52 -17.05
CA VAL A 31 20.29 -1.35 -16.60
C VAL A 31 20.44 -2.77 -17.13
N ARG A 32 20.34 -3.73 -16.21
CA ARG A 32 20.22 -5.14 -16.54
C ARG A 32 18.80 -5.62 -16.27
N TRP A 33 18.11 -6.04 -17.31
CA TRP A 33 16.82 -6.71 -17.14
C TRP A 33 17.00 -8.10 -16.56
N VAL A 34 16.20 -8.44 -15.55
CA VAL A 34 16.17 -9.76 -14.92
C VAL A 34 14.75 -10.30 -14.84
N ASP A 35 14.61 -11.60 -14.60
CA ASP A 35 13.32 -12.28 -14.41
C ASP A 35 13.28 -13.05 -13.08
N VAL A 36 12.58 -12.49 -12.09
CA VAL A 36 12.41 -13.03 -10.74
C VAL A 36 11.67 -14.37 -10.70
N ARG A 37 11.05 -14.79 -11.81
CA ARG A 37 10.37 -16.09 -11.92
C ARG A 37 11.33 -17.22 -12.31
N ARG A 38 12.55 -16.87 -12.73
CA ARG A 38 13.53 -17.84 -13.22
C ARG A 38 14.34 -18.45 -12.06
N ALA A 39 14.68 -19.73 -12.21
CA ALA A 39 15.50 -20.45 -11.25
C ALA A 39 16.94 -19.93 -11.14
N ASP A 40 17.41 -19.18 -12.15
CA ASP A 40 18.75 -18.61 -12.23
C ASP A 40 18.81 -17.12 -11.82
N ILE A 41 17.78 -16.61 -11.12
CA ILE A 41 17.66 -15.19 -10.73
C ILE A 41 18.90 -14.64 -10.01
N LEU A 42 19.53 -15.42 -9.11
CA LEU A 42 20.73 -14.96 -8.39
C LEU A 42 21.94 -14.80 -9.32
N GLU A 43 22.06 -15.64 -10.36
CA GLU A 43 23.12 -15.48 -11.37
C GLU A 43 22.84 -14.28 -12.28
N GLN A 44 21.57 -13.99 -12.60
CA GLN A 44 21.21 -12.80 -13.37
C GLN A 44 21.60 -11.49 -12.65
N ILE A 45 21.43 -11.46 -11.33
CA ILE A 45 21.73 -10.30 -10.47
C ILE A 45 23.23 -10.16 -10.17
N LYS A 46 24.03 -11.20 -10.40
CA LYS A 46 25.46 -11.21 -10.07
C LYS A 46 26.23 -10.07 -10.74
N GLY A 47 26.98 -9.31 -9.93
CA GLY A 47 27.74 -8.16 -10.40
C GLY A 47 26.91 -6.89 -10.64
N CYS A 48 25.64 -6.87 -10.26
CA CYS A 48 24.86 -5.63 -10.14
C CYS A 48 25.20 -4.91 -8.83
N ASP A 49 25.09 -3.58 -8.84
CA ASP A 49 25.24 -2.70 -7.67
C ASP A 49 23.91 -2.50 -6.91
N GLY A 50 22.79 -2.92 -7.50
CA GLY A 50 21.46 -2.61 -7.00
C GLY A 50 20.35 -3.37 -7.72
N PHE A 51 19.15 -3.38 -7.13
CA PHE A 51 17.99 -4.10 -7.65
C PHE A 51 16.71 -3.26 -7.51
N MET A 52 15.88 -3.21 -8.55
CA MET A 52 14.58 -2.51 -8.51
C MET A 52 13.45 -3.40 -9.03
N TRP A 53 12.32 -3.42 -8.31
CA TRP A 53 11.13 -4.14 -8.73
C TRP A 53 9.83 -3.59 -8.10
N ARG A 54 8.98 -2.93 -8.90
CA ARG A 54 7.60 -2.62 -8.51
C ARG A 54 6.74 -3.89 -8.61
N HIS A 55 6.65 -4.64 -7.52
CA HIS A 55 5.80 -5.84 -7.44
C HIS A 55 4.32 -5.48 -7.18
N ALA A 56 3.42 -5.99 -8.01
CA ALA A 56 1.98 -5.78 -7.81
C ALA A 56 1.43 -6.60 -6.64
N HIS A 57 0.19 -6.30 -6.27
CA HIS A 57 -0.58 -6.98 -5.23
C HIS A 57 -1.01 -8.41 -5.61
N PHE A 58 -0.53 -8.95 -6.73
CA PHE A 58 -0.86 -10.31 -7.17
C PHE A 58 -0.14 -11.35 -6.30
N ASP A 59 -0.83 -12.44 -5.95
CA ASP A 59 -0.33 -13.46 -5.01
C ASP A 59 1.03 -14.03 -5.44
N GLU A 60 1.23 -14.28 -6.75
CA GLU A 60 2.49 -14.75 -7.31
C GLU A 60 3.65 -13.78 -7.02
N MET A 61 3.42 -12.48 -7.23
CA MET A 61 4.44 -11.47 -7.01
C MET A 61 4.73 -11.28 -5.52
N HIS A 62 3.70 -11.29 -4.67
CA HIS A 62 3.89 -11.28 -3.21
C HIS A 62 4.67 -12.50 -2.72
N LEU A 63 4.37 -13.69 -3.25
CA LEU A 63 5.05 -14.93 -2.90
C LEU A 63 6.55 -14.84 -3.18
N ILE A 64 6.92 -14.31 -4.35
CA ILE A 64 8.31 -14.12 -4.76
C ILE A 64 8.95 -13.00 -3.93
N ALA A 65 8.32 -11.81 -3.86
CA ALA A 65 8.87 -10.64 -3.17
C ALA A 65 9.22 -10.92 -1.71
N LYS A 66 8.30 -11.54 -0.95
CA LYS A 66 8.49 -11.90 0.47
C LYS A 66 9.67 -12.86 0.70
N ARG A 67 10.08 -13.63 -0.31
CA ARG A 67 11.18 -14.61 -0.22
C ARG A 67 12.49 -14.10 -0.79
N LEU A 68 12.43 -13.41 -1.92
CA LEU A 68 13.60 -13.01 -2.70
C LEU A 68 14.20 -11.70 -2.21
N LEU A 69 13.37 -10.68 -1.94
CA LEU A 69 13.86 -9.35 -1.57
C LEU A 69 14.71 -9.34 -0.29
N PRO A 70 14.34 -10.06 0.81
CA PRO A 70 15.21 -10.14 1.98
C PRO A 70 16.59 -10.72 1.68
N VAL A 71 16.70 -11.69 0.76
CA VAL A 71 17.98 -12.30 0.36
C VAL A 71 18.82 -11.29 -0.44
N ILE A 72 18.21 -10.60 -1.40
CA ILE A 72 18.89 -9.59 -2.21
C ILE A 72 19.40 -8.45 -1.32
N GLU A 73 18.57 -7.95 -0.41
CA GLU A 73 18.91 -6.81 0.44
C GLU A 73 19.93 -7.18 1.52
N LYS A 74 19.70 -8.27 2.27
CA LYS A 74 20.49 -8.59 3.47
C LYS A 74 21.72 -9.44 3.19
N GLU A 75 21.60 -10.43 2.31
CA GLU A 75 22.67 -11.41 2.07
C GLU A 75 23.56 -11.01 0.89
N LEU A 76 22.98 -10.41 -0.16
CA LEU A 76 23.78 -9.88 -1.28
C LEU A 76 24.24 -8.43 -1.04
N GLY A 77 23.66 -7.73 -0.05
CA GLY A 77 24.02 -6.36 0.28
C GLY A 77 23.69 -5.34 -0.80
N LEU A 78 22.75 -5.67 -1.71
CA LEU A 78 22.36 -4.76 -2.77
C LEU A 78 21.41 -3.69 -2.25
N ILE A 79 21.49 -2.51 -2.84
CA ILE A 79 20.54 -1.43 -2.57
C ILE A 79 19.27 -1.72 -3.37
N VAL A 80 18.16 -1.87 -2.66
CA VAL A 80 16.88 -2.32 -3.21
C VAL A 80 15.87 -1.16 -3.24
N TYR A 81 15.07 -1.09 -4.30
CA TYR A 81 13.83 -0.31 -4.31
C TYR A 81 12.66 -1.14 -4.88
N PRO A 82 11.52 -1.22 -4.18
CA PRO A 82 11.32 -0.82 -2.79
C PRO A 82 12.10 -1.76 -1.84
N ASP A 83 12.77 -1.21 -0.84
CA ASP A 83 13.41 -2.01 0.20
C ASP A 83 12.39 -2.71 1.12
N GLN A 84 12.88 -3.57 2.02
CA GLN A 84 12.04 -4.29 2.96
C GLN A 84 11.21 -3.35 3.80
N LYS A 85 11.78 -2.29 4.38
CA LYS A 85 11.07 -1.30 5.21
C LYS A 85 9.89 -0.67 4.46
N THR A 86 10.07 -0.44 3.17
CA THR A 86 9.09 0.16 2.28
C THR A 86 7.95 -0.79 1.90
N SER A 87 8.21 -2.10 1.73
CA SER A 87 7.29 -3.01 1.05
C SER A 87 6.80 -4.22 1.85
N TRP A 88 7.38 -4.55 3.00
CA TRP A 88 7.06 -5.79 3.73
C TRP A 88 5.60 -5.87 4.23
N HIS A 89 4.99 -4.72 4.53
CA HIS A 89 3.60 -4.57 4.99
C HIS A 89 2.63 -4.24 3.84
N TYR A 90 3.09 -4.34 2.59
CA TYR A 90 2.29 -3.98 1.44
C TYR A 90 1.07 -4.90 1.27
N ASP A 91 -0.09 -4.28 1.03
CA ASP A 91 -1.38 -4.95 0.81
C ASP A 91 -1.77 -5.94 1.93
N ASP A 92 -1.28 -5.69 3.15
CA ASP A 92 -1.64 -6.42 4.36
C ASP A 92 -2.14 -5.46 5.44
N LYS A 93 -3.45 -5.26 5.45
CA LYS A 93 -4.14 -4.36 6.37
C LYS A 93 -4.04 -4.82 7.81
N ILE A 94 -3.91 -6.14 8.08
CA ILE A 94 -3.71 -6.65 9.44
C ILE A 94 -2.33 -6.24 9.94
N THR A 95 -1.30 -6.49 9.13
CA THR A 95 0.07 -6.09 9.46
C THR A 95 0.17 -4.59 9.66
N GLN A 96 -0.47 -3.79 8.80
CA GLN A 96 -0.52 -2.33 8.95
C GLN A 96 -1.24 -1.89 10.23
N ALA A 97 -2.33 -2.55 10.63
CA ALA A 97 -3.02 -2.24 11.88
C ALA A 97 -2.11 -2.40 13.10
N PHE A 98 -1.34 -3.51 13.17
CA PHE A 98 -0.35 -3.69 14.23
C PHE A 98 0.79 -2.69 14.15
N LEU A 99 1.24 -2.38 12.94
CA LEU A 99 2.34 -1.45 12.72
C LEU A 99 1.98 -0.03 13.14
N PHE A 100 0.77 0.42 12.82
CA PHE A 100 0.30 1.76 13.20
C PHE A 100 0.12 1.88 14.70
N ASP A 101 -0.45 0.86 15.35
CA ASP A 101 -0.61 0.82 16.81
C ASP A 101 0.75 0.82 17.52
N ALA A 102 1.71 0.00 17.05
CA ALA A 102 3.04 -0.11 17.64
C ALA A 102 3.89 1.17 17.51
N LEU A 103 3.57 2.05 16.56
CA LEU A 103 4.29 3.30 16.28
C LEU A 103 3.49 4.54 16.66
N ASP A 104 2.35 4.38 17.33
CA ASP A 104 1.43 5.47 17.68
C ASP A 104 1.02 6.33 16.46
N ILE A 105 0.96 5.73 15.26
CA ILE A 105 0.50 6.42 14.05
C ILE A 105 -1.00 6.67 14.20
N PRO A 106 -1.48 7.93 14.04
CA PRO A 106 -2.90 8.23 14.15
C PRO A 106 -3.73 7.41 13.17
N THR A 107 -4.54 6.48 13.67
CA THR A 107 -5.37 5.59 12.86
C THR A 107 -6.75 5.40 13.49
N PRO A 108 -7.82 5.07 12.73
CA PRO A 108 -9.11 4.76 13.35
C PRO A 108 -8.95 3.54 14.25
N LYS A 109 -9.73 3.47 15.33
CA LYS A 109 -9.62 2.36 16.28
C LYS A 109 -9.82 1.05 15.53
N THR A 110 -8.83 0.16 15.59
CA THR A 110 -8.83 -1.10 14.85
C THR A 110 -8.86 -2.27 15.82
N TRP A 111 -9.54 -3.32 15.42
CA TRP A 111 -9.61 -4.55 16.17
C TRP A 111 -9.34 -5.74 15.25
N VAL A 112 -8.39 -6.58 15.66
CA VAL A 112 -8.04 -7.81 14.96
C VAL A 112 -8.14 -8.97 15.95
N TRP A 113 -8.94 -9.97 15.61
CA TRP A 113 -9.06 -11.20 16.40
C TRP A 113 -8.55 -12.39 15.61
N PHE A 114 -7.77 -13.23 16.28
CA PHE A 114 -7.45 -14.59 15.83
C PHE A 114 -8.20 -15.65 16.65
N ASN A 115 -9.02 -15.22 17.61
CA ASN A 115 -9.90 -16.08 18.38
C ASN A 115 -11.37 -15.73 18.06
N ARG A 116 -12.13 -16.74 17.61
CA ARG A 116 -13.53 -16.57 17.22
C ARG A 116 -14.42 -16.14 18.38
N LYS A 117 -14.22 -16.71 19.58
CA LYS A 117 -15.05 -16.44 20.75
C LYS A 117 -14.90 -14.98 21.18
N ASP A 118 -13.66 -14.50 21.27
CA ASP A 118 -13.36 -13.12 21.67
C ASP A 118 -13.93 -12.12 20.65
N ALA A 119 -13.88 -12.45 19.35
CA ALA A 119 -14.51 -11.65 18.30
C ALA A 119 -16.04 -11.55 18.48
N HIS A 120 -16.70 -12.66 18.82
CA HIS A 120 -18.15 -12.63 19.12
C HIS A 120 -18.44 -11.81 20.38
N GLU A 121 -17.68 -11.98 21.45
CA GLU A 121 -17.86 -11.20 22.68
C GLU A 121 -17.76 -9.70 22.41
N TRP A 122 -16.73 -9.26 21.68
CA TRP A 122 -16.61 -7.87 21.24
C TRP A 122 -17.80 -7.41 20.40
N ALA A 123 -18.24 -8.21 19.42
CA ALA A 123 -19.34 -7.83 18.55
C ALA A 123 -20.66 -7.59 19.32
N THR A 124 -20.79 -8.17 20.53
CA THR A 124 -21.93 -7.92 21.41
C THR A 124 -21.86 -6.59 22.17
N GLN A 125 -20.67 -6.01 22.30
CA GLN A 125 -20.39 -4.83 23.15
C GLN A 125 -20.05 -3.58 22.34
N THR A 126 -19.65 -3.73 21.07
CA THR A 126 -19.29 -2.59 20.22
C THR A 126 -20.49 -1.76 19.80
N ASN A 127 -20.24 -0.49 19.48
CA ASN A 127 -21.19 0.38 18.82
C ASN A 127 -21.11 0.20 17.30
N TYR A 128 -22.24 0.34 16.62
CA TYR A 128 -22.36 0.24 15.16
C TYR A 128 -22.74 1.61 14.57
N PRO A 129 -22.35 1.88 13.30
CA PRO A 129 -21.68 0.98 12.37
C PRO A 129 -20.16 0.85 12.59
N VAL A 130 -19.58 -0.24 12.09
CA VAL A 130 -18.12 -0.49 12.01
C VAL A 130 -17.74 -0.93 10.60
N VAL A 131 -16.47 -0.81 10.24
CA VAL A 131 -15.95 -1.20 8.93
C VAL A 131 -15.28 -2.58 9.03
N LEU A 132 -15.82 -3.57 8.32
CA LEU A 132 -15.15 -4.84 8.05
C LEU A 132 -14.12 -4.63 6.94
N LYS A 133 -12.90 -5.13 7.13
CA LYS A 133 -11.90 -5.23 6.06
C LYS A 133 -11.37 -6.65 5.93
N LEU A 134 -11.09 -7.11 4.71
CA LEU A 134 -10.23 -8.28 4.51
C LEU A 134 -8.77 -7.80 4.39
N PHE A 135 -7.79 -8.66 4.67
CA PHE A 135 -6.41 -8.21 4.87
C PHE A 135 -5.79 -7.62 3.58
N SER A 136 -6.08 -8.19 2.41
CA SER A 136 -5.60 -7.71 1.10
C SER A 136 -6.73 -7.13 0.25
N GLY A 137 -6.36 -6.38 -0.78
CA GLY A 137 -7.26 -5.83 -1.80
C GLY A 137 -7.01 -4.35 -2.07
N ALA A 138 -7.20 -3.94 -3.33
CA ALA A 138 -7.00 -2.57 -3.81
C ALA A 138 -8.32 -1.85 -4.15
N GLY A 139 -8.31 -0.52 -4.20
CA GLY A 139 -9.45 0.27 -4.70
C GLY A 139 -10.73 0.15 -3.87
N SER A 140 -10.58 -0.02 -2.55
CA SER A 140 -11.69 -0.31 -1.62
C SER A 140 -12.43 -1.63 -1.90
N SER A 141 -11.87 -2.51 -2.73
CA SER A 141 -12.26 -3.92 -2.69
C SER A 141 -12.01 -4.43 -1.28
N ASN A 142 -12.83 -5.40 -0.84
CA ASN A 142 -12.66 -6.00 0.47
C ASN A 142 -12.92 -5.12 1.68
N VAL A 143 -13.69 -4.03 1.51
CA VAL A 143 -14.15 -3.15 2.59
C VAL A 143 -15.69 -3.11 2.61
N LYS A 144 -16.31 -3.34 3.77
CA LYS A 144 -17.77 -3.31 3.94
C LYS A 144 -18.18 -2.63 5.25
N LEU A 145 -19.23 -1.80 5.19
CA LEU A 145 -19.84 -1.21 6.39
C LEU A 145 -20.80 -2.22 7.02
N ILE A 146 -20.62 -2.47 8.31
CA ILE A 146 -21.41 -3.40 9.10
C ILE A 146 -22.30 -2.59 10.03
N GLN A 147 -23.60 -2.76 9.88
CA GLN A 147 -24.61 -1.91 10.51
C GLN A 147 -25.14 -2.49 11.82
N SER A 148 -24.88 -3.77 12.10
CA SER A 148 -25.47 -4.44 13.25
C SER A 148 -24.62 -5.57 13.81
N LYS A 149 -24.92 -5.92 15.06
CA LYS A 149 -24.38 -7.09 15.77
C LYS A 149 -24.58 -8.40 15.03
N ASP A 150 -25.78 -8.63 14.48
CA ASP A 150 -26.09 -9.87 13.80
C ASP A 150 -25.27 -10.02 12.52
N GLU A 151 -25.10 -8.92 11.77
CA GLU A 151 -24.24 -8.88 10.60
C GLU A 151 -22.77 -9.14 10.95
N ALA A 152 -22.26 -8.51 12.03
CA ALA A 152 -20.90 -8.76 12.51
C ALA A 152 -20.69 -10.24 12.87
N HIS A 153 -21.63 -10.86 13.59
CA HIS A 153 -21.57 -12.29 13.91
C HIS A 153 -21.58 -13.19 12.67
N GLN A 154 -22.35 -12.86 11.63
CA GLN A 154 -22.35 -13.60 10.37
C GLN A 154 -20.97 -13.56 9.70
N TRP A 155 -20.33 -12.39 9.65
CA TRP A 155 -18.99 -12.24 9.09
C TRP A 155 -17.92 -12.95 9.92
N ILE A 156 -17.98 -12.86 11.25
CA ILE A 156 -17.08 -13.59 12.16
C ILE A 156 -17.21 -15.10 11.89
N ASN A 157 -18.43 -15.63 11.83
CA ASN A 157 -18.67 -17.04 11.52
C ASN A 157 -18.11 -17.45 10.16
N ARG A 158 -18.22 -16.58 9.14
CA ARG A 158 -17.70 -16.83 7.79
C ARG A 158 -16.18 -16.91 7.80
N LEU A 159 -15.51 -15.91 8.37
CA LEU A 159 -14.05 -15.78 8.33
C LEU A 159 -13.36 -16.84 9.20
N PHE A 160 -13.93 -17.21 10.35
CA PHE A 160 -13.40 -18.31 11.17
C PHE A 160 -13.89 -19.70 10.74
N GLY A 161 -14.77 -19.78 9.74
CA GLY A 161 -15.31 -21.03 9.23
C GLY A 161 -14.72 -21.41 7.89
N THR A 162 -15.38 -20.95 6.82
CA THR A 162 -15.06 -21.36 5.43
C THR A 162 -14.23 -20.34 4.68
N GLY A 163 -13.94 -19.18 5.30
CA GLY A 163 -13.23 -18.07 4.67
C GLY A 163 -14.01 -17.42 3.52
N THR A 164 -13.50 -16.34 2.94
CA THR A 164 -14.14 -15.69 1.78
C THR A 164 -13.08 -15.08 0.86
N ASN A 165 -13.44 -14.80 -0.40
CA ASN A 165 -12.59 -14.06 -1.33
C ASN A 165 -13.11 -12.62 -1.54
N SER A 166 -14.29 -12.27 -1.00
CA SER A 166 -14.85 -10.91 -1.11
C SER A 166 -15.96 -10.68 -0.07
N PRO A 167 -16.17 -9.46 0.43
CA PRO A 167 -17.16 -9.17 1.45
C PRO A 167 -18.59 -9.03 0.87
N ASN A 168 -18.97 -9.89 -0.08
CA ASN A 168 -20.28 -9.89 -0.74
C ASN A 168 -21.26 -10.87 -0.07
N GLU A 169 -22.54 -10.52 0.03
CA GLU A 169 -23.55 -11.37 0.69
C GLU A 169 -23.89 -12.65 -0.09
N ASN A 170 -23.64 -12.66 -1.41
CA ASN A 170 -23.84 -13.86 -2.24
C ASN A 170 -22.94 -15.04 -1.83
N ASP A 171 -21.90 -14.78 -1.03
CA ASP A 171 -21.01 -15.80 -0.48
C ASP A 171 -21.65 -16.69 0.60
N PHE A 172 -22.77 -16.29 1.19
CA PHE A 172 -23.45 -17.09 2.23
C PHE A 172 -24.28 -18.25 1.67
N SER A 173 -24.41 -18.38 0.34
CA SER A 173 -25.21 -19.43 -0.29
C SER A 173 -24.51 -20.81 -0.32
N LEU A 174 -25.28 -21.90 -0.23
CA LEU A 174 -24.76 -23.27 -0.44
C LEU A 174 -24.13 -23.45 -1.84
N LYS A 175 -24.63 -22.70 -2.82
CA LYS A 175 -24.16 -22.72 -4.21
C LYS A 175 -22.76 -22.10 -4.36
N SER A 176 -22.47 -20.99 -3.68
CA SER A 176 -21.13 -20.37 -3.70
C SER A 176 -20.09 -21.30 -3.06
N ARG A 177 -20.44 -22.00 -1.97
CA ARG A 177 -19.58 -22.99 -1.31
C ARG A 177 -19.23 -24.16 -2.24
N LEU A 178 -20.22 -24.69 -2.97
CA LEU A 178 -20.00 -25.77 -3.93
C LEU A 178 -19.17 -25.32 -5.13
N MET A 179 -19.45 -24.13 -5.67
CA MET A 179 -18.69 -23.53 -6.77
C MET A 179 -17.23 -23.24 -6.38
N ASN A 180 -16.99 -22.78 -5.16
CA ASN A 180 -15.63 -22.56 -4.65
C ASN A 180 -14.84 -23.87 -4.54
N ALA A 181 -15.46 -24.94 -4.03
CA ALA A 181 -14.84 -26.27 -3.98
C ALA A 181 -14.54 -26.81 -5.39
N LEU A 182 -15.46 -26.66 -6.34
CA LEU A 182 -15.28 -27.09 -7.72
C LEU A 182 -14.20 -26.29 -8.46
N ALA A 183 -14.08 -24.98 -8.18
CA ALA A 183 -13.06 -24.14 -8.80
C ALA A 183 -11.63 -24.46 -8.32
N ILE A 184 -11.49 -24.90 -7.06
CA ILE A 184 -10.22 -25.42 -6.50
C ILE A 184 -9.84 -26.73 -7.20
N ILE A 185 -10.80 -27.64 -7.42
CA ILE A 185 -10.57 -28.92 -8.10
C ILE A 185 -10.25 -28.72 -9.59
N ALA A 186 -10.85 -27.71 -10.22
CA ALA A 186 -10.71 -27.46 -11.65
C ALA A 186 -9.47 -26.63 -12.04
N ASP A 187 -8.60 -26.26 -11.08
CA ASP A 187 -7.42 -25.40 -11.28
C ASP A 187 -7.73 -24.09 -12.03
N LYS A 188 -9.00 -23.65 -11.97
CA LYS A 188 -9.55 -22.51 -12.73
C LYS A 188 -9.60 -21.22 -11.93
N LYS A 189 -9.19 -21.24 -10.66
CA LYS A 189 -9.11 -20.04 -9.85
C LYS A 189 -7.73 -19.43 -9.97
N SER A 190 -7.72 -18.17 -10.41
CA SER A 190 -6.73 -17.20 -9.98
C SER A 190 -6.48 -17.38 -8.46
N HIS A 191 -5.21 -17.53 -8.07
CA HIS A 191 -4.73 -17.91 -6.74
C HIS A 191 -5.03 -16.92 -5.60
N HIS A 192 -6.11 -16.13 -5.69
CA HIS A 192 -6.51 -15.18 -4.65
C HIS A 192 -6.63 -15.88 -3.30
N GLU A 193 -5.83 -15.42 -2.36
CA GLU A 193 -5.76 -15.94 -1.01
C GLU A 193 -7.15 -15.91 -0.34
N ILE A 194 -7.58 -17.05 0.19
CA ILE A 194 -8.86 -17.13 0.90
C ILE A 194 -8.68 -16.42 2.24
N HIS A 195 -9.47 -15.38 2.50
CA HIS A 195 -9.46 -14.67 3.76
C HIS A 195 -10.13 -15.51 4.84
N HIS A 196 -9.35 -16.06 5.77
CA HIS A 196 -9.82 -16.97 6.82
C HIS A 196 -8.95 -16.91 8.08
N GLY A 197 -9.50 -17.38 9.20
CA GLY A 197 -8.75 -17.54 10.45
C GLY A 197 -8.59 -16.27 11.29
N TYR A 198 -9.21 -15.17 10.89
CA TYR A 198 -9.19 -13.91 11.62
C TYR A 198 -10.52 -13.15 11.45
N ALA A 199 -10.74 -12.13 12.27
CA ALA A 199 -11.72 -11.08 11.98
C ALA A 199 -11.03 -9.72 12.14
N TYR A 200 -11.24 -8.82 11.17
CA TYR A 200 -10.70 -7.46 11.19
C TYR A 200 -11.87 -6.49 11.10
N PHE A 201 -12.00 -5.62 12.10
CA PHE A 201 -12.96 -4.53 12.09
C PHE A 201 -12.25 -3.23 12.47
N GLN A 202 -12.78 -2.10 11.98
CA GLN A 202 -12.26 -0.77 12.23
C GLN A 202 -13.40 0.20 12.52
N GLU A 203 -13.14 1.20 13.35
CA GLU A 203 -14.04 2.31 13.62
C GLU A 203 -14.48 2.99 12.32
N PHE A 204 -15.80 3.19 12.19
CA PHE A 204 -16.33 4.00 11.11
C PHE A 204 -16.21 5.48 11.48
N LEU A 205 -15.57 6.26 10.62
CA LEU A 205 -15.44 7.71 10.77
C LEU A 205 -16.47 8.39 9.84
N PRO A 206 -17.61 8.87 10.36
CA PRO A 206 -18.62 9.55 9.55
C PRO A 206 -18.10 10.91 9.06
N ASP A 207 -18.88 11.56 8.19
CA ASP A 207 -18.68 12.94 7.74
C ASP A 207 -17.35 13.20 6.99
N ASN A 208 -16.87 12.17 6.30
CA ASN A 208 -15.76 12.27 5.36
C ASN A 208 -16.27 12.02 3.93
N ASP A 209 -16.46 13.09 3.15
CA ASP A 209 -16.89 13.01 1.75
C ASP A 209 -15.76 12.63 0.78
N TYR A 210 -14.53 12.60 1.29
CA TYR A 210 -13.31 12.28 0.57
C TYR A 210 -12.26 11.75 1.54
N ASP A 211 -11.23 11.12 0.98
CA ASP A 211 -9.93 11.05 1.64
C ASP A 211 -8.95 12.02 0.97
N THR A 212 -7.92 12.42 1.71
CA THR A 212 -6.75 13.11 1.16
C THR A 212 -5.66 12.07 0.99
N ARG A 213 -5.27 11.79 -0.25
CA ARG A 213 -4.12 10.93 -0.55
C ARG A 213 -2.88 11.78 -0.67
N VAL A 214 -1.85 11.44 0.08
CA VAL A 214 -0.52 12.06 0.00
C VAL A 214 0.51 10.99 -0.32
N THR A 215 1.27 11.18 -1.39
CA THR A 215 2.36 10.29 -1.80
C THR A 215 3.69 10.94 -1.45
N ILE A 216 4.44 10.28 -0.56
CA ILE A 216 5.79 10.68 -0.16
C ILE A 216 6.80 9.96 -1.04
N ILE A 217 7.77 10.69 -1.57
CA ILE A 217 8.95 10.16 -2.28
C ILE A 217 10.16 10.97 -1.80
N GLY A 218 11.02 10.36 -0.97
CA GLY A 218 12.06 11.10 -0.27
C GLY A 218 11.47 12.24 0.57
N ASN A 219 11.90 13.48 0.32
CA ASN A 219 11.37 14.67 0.98
C ASN A 219 10.25 15.40 0.19
N ARG A 220 9.70 14.78 -0.86
CA ARG A 220 8.59 15.34 -1.65
C ARG A 220 7.25 14.74 -1.25
N ALA A 221 6.20 15.55 -1.23
CA ALA A 221 4.81 15.13 -1.04
C ALA A 221 3.94 15.58 -2.22
N PHE A 222 3.24 14.62 -2.84
CA PHE A 222 2.25 14.85 -3.89
C PHE A 222 0.87 14.56 -3.32
N ALA A 223 -0.07 15.49 -3.38
CA ALA A 223 -1.37 15.30 -2.73
C ALA A 223 -2.56 15.71 -3.61
N PHE A 224 -3.68 15.03 -3.37
CA PHE A 224 -4.96 15.29 -3.99
C PHE A 224 -6.08 14.70 -3.12
N ARG A 225 -7.30 15.20 -3.30
CA ARG A 225 -8.49 14.59 -2.67
C ARG A 225 -9.09 13.55 -3.59
N ARG A 226 -9.62 12.47 -3.03
CA ARG A 226 -10.45 11.50 -3.75
C ARG A 226 -11.83 11.50 -3.14
N PHE A 227 -12.83 11.86 -3.92
CA PHE A 227 -14.21 11.89 -3.43
C PHE A 227 -14.81 10.50 -3.36
N ASN A 228 -15.71 10.31 -2.41
CA ASN A 228 -16.54 9.13 -2.29
C ASN A 228 -17.36 8.87 -3.56
N ARG A 229 -17.62 7.59 -3.85
CA ARG A 229 -18.57 7.23 -4.91
C ARG A 229 -19.99 7.65 -4.50
N PRO A 230 -20.88 7.96 -5.44
CA PRO A 230 -22.27 8.27 -5.12
C PRO A 230 -22.92 7.16 -4.28
N ASN A 231 -23.50 7.52 -3.12
CA ASN A 231 -24.11 6.60 -2.15
C ASN A 231 -23.16 5.54 -1.56
N ASP A 232 -21.86 5.83 -1.49
CA ASP A 232 -20.83 4.99 -0.88
C ASP A 232 -19.99 5.84 0.08
N PHE A 233 -19.39 5.22 1.11
CA PHE A 233 -18.48 5.90 2.03
C PHE A 233 -17.01 5.80 1.60
N ARG A 234 -16.73 5.09 0.50
CA ARG A 234 -15.38 4.75 0.04
C ARG A 234 -14.94 5.66 -1.10
N ALA A 235 -13.80 6.31 -0.90
CA ALA A 235 -13.14 7.19 -1.88
C ALA A 235 -12.20 6.44 -2.83
N SER A 236 -11.39 5.52 -2.31
CA SER A 236 -10.37 4.83 -3.12
C SER A 236 -11.00 4.04 -4.28
N GLY A 237 -10.50 4.28 -5.49
CA GLY A 237 -11.04 3.68 -6.73
C GLY A 237 -12.33 4.32 -7.25
N SER A 238 -12.74 5.50 -6.77
CA SER A 238 -13.88 6.24 -7.35
C SER A 238 -13.57 6.85 -8.72
N GLY A 239 -12.31 7.21 -8.96
CA GLY A 239 -11.89 7.97 -10.14
C GLY A 239 -12.23 9.47 -10.07
N ILE A 240 -12.80 9.94 -8.96
CA ILE A 240 -13.19 11.33 -8.76
C ILE A 240 -12.08 12.03 -7.96
N ILE A 241 -11.16 12.68 -8.67
CA ILE A 241 -9.95 13.29 -8.08
C ILE A 241 -10.03 14.81 -8.20
N ASP A 242 -9.67 15.49 -7.12
CA ASP A 242 -9.46 16.94 -7.10
C ASP A 242 -8.00 17.26 -6.78
N TYR A 243 -7.33 17.87 -7.76
CA TYR A 243 -5.93 18.29 -7.70
C TYR A 243 -5.77 19.76 -7.26
N ASN A 244 -6.84 20.46 -6.88
CA ASN A 244 -6.70 21.83 -6.37
C ASN A 244 -6.00 21.82 -5.01
N THR A 245 -4.79 22.36 -4.98
CA THR A 245 -3.90 22.36 -3.83
C THR A 245 -4.39 23.25 -2.69
N GLU A 246 -5.19 24.28 -2.99
CA GLU A 246 -5.82 25.14 -1.99
C GLU A 246 -6.80 24.37 -1.09
N HIS A 247 -7.28 23.21 -1.54
CA HIS A 247 -8.17 22.34 -0.79
C HIS A 247 -7.43 21.28 0.05
N ILE A 248 -6.10 21.21 -0.03
CA ILE A 248 -5.30 20.24 0.72
C ILE A 248 -4.87 20.87 2.04
N ASP A 249 -5.42 20.35 3.13
CA ASP A 249 -5.00 20.77 4.48
C ASP A 249 -3.59 20.26 4.80
N GLU A 250 -2.72 21.18 5.22
CA GLU A 250 -1.33 20.92 5.60
C GLU A 250 -1.19 19.80 6.63
N LYS A 251 -2.19 19.59 7.51
CA LYS A 251 -2.19 18.49 8.48
C LYS A 251 -2.05 17.13 7.82
N PHE A 252 -2.60 16.92 6.62
CA PHE A 252 -2.42 15.66 5.89
C PHE A 252 -1.02 15.52 5.30
N ILE A 253 -0.41 16.63 4.86
CA ILE A 253 0.99 16.63 4.38
C ILE A 253 1.94 16.25 5.52
N ARG A 254 1.75 16.87 6.70
CA ARG A 254 2.57 16.57 7.89
C ARG A 254 2.33 15.16 8.39
N LEU A 255 1.07 14.72 8.49
CA LEU A 255 0.75 13.32 8.81
C LEU A 255 1.49 12.36 7.89
N ALA A 256 1.48 12.63 6.58
CA ALA A 256 2.12 11.76 5.60
C ALA A 256 3.65 11.70 5.77
N PHE A 257 4.32 12.85 5.95
CA PHE A 257 5.75 12.85 6.24
C PHE A 257 6.10 12.17 7.55
N THR A 258 5.33 12.40 8.62
CA THR A 258 5.55 11.77 9.93
C THR A 258 5.39 10.25 9.82
N THR A 259 4.31 9.77 9.22
CA THR A 259 4.06 8.35 8.99
C THR A 259 5.15 7.71 8.13
N ALA A 260 5.53 8.32 6.99
CA ALA A 260 6.61 7.80 6.14
C ALA A 260 7.95 7.73 6.89
N ASN A 261 8.26 8.74 7.70
CA ASN A 261 9.47 8.78 8.51
C ASN A 261 9.48 7.68 9.60
N GLN A 262 8.38 7.48 10.32
CA GLN A 262 8.24 6.42 11.34
C GLN A 262 8.32 5.01 10.72
N LEU A 263 7.76 4.83 9.52
CA LEU A 263 7.83 3.57 8.77
C LEU A 263 9.18 3.36 8.08
N HIS A 264 10.00 4.41 8.01
CA HIS A 264 11.27 4.43 7.28
C HIS A 264 11.11 4.01 5.82
N THR A 265 10.04 4.47 5.16
CA THR A 265 9.77 4.13 3.75
C THR A 265 10.59 5.02 2.81
N GLN A 266 11.04 4.45 1.69
CA GLN A 266 11.63 5.22 0.58
C GLN A 266 10.55 6.01 -0.17
N SER A 267 9.35 5.43 -0.26
CA SER A 267 8.21 5.98 -0.98
C SER A 267 6.92 5.31 -0.52
N CYS A 268 5.85 6.08 -0.31
CA CYS A 268 4.53 5.52 -0.04
C CYS A 268 3.40 6.51 -0.27
N ALA A 269 2.26 6.02 -0.75
CA ALA A 269 0.97 6.69 -0.71
C ALA A 269 0.28 6.43 0.64
N ILE A 270 -0.25 7.48 1.23
CA ILE A 270 -0.89 7.49 2.54
C ILE A 270 -2.29 8.07 2.36
N ASP A 271 -3.29 7.33 2.83
CA ASP A 271 -4.69 7.74 2.78
C ASP A 271 -5.10 8.32 4.13
N GLY A 272 -5.48 9.59 4.13
CA GLY A 272 -5.89 10.32 5.32
C GLY A 272 -7.37 10.68 5.31
N VAL A 273 -8.02 10.55 6.47
CA VAL A 273 -9.38 11.06 6.74
C VAL A 273 -9.41 11.85 8.04
N TRP A 274 -10.48 12.60 8.28
CA TRP A 274 -10.69 13.31 9.53
C TRP A 274 -11.31 12.40 10.60
N LYS A 275 -10.76 12.47 11.81
CA LYS A 275 -11.37 11.96 13.05
C LYS A 275 -11.51 13.12 14.03
N GLY A 276 -12.71 13.71 14.12
CA GLY A 276 -12.98 14.82 15.04
C GLY A 276 -11.99 15.99 14.92
N GLY A 277 -11.59 16.34 13.68
CA GLY A 277 -10.62 17.42 13.40
C GLY A 277 -9.14 17.01 13.43
N THR A 278 -8.84 15.74 13.73
CA THR A 278 -7.50 15.16 13.66
C THR A 278 -7.30 14.41 12.34
N ALA A 279 -6.23 14.72 11.61
CA ALA A 279 -5.86 13.96 10.41
C ALA A 279 -5.40 12.55 10.81
N THR A 280 -5.97 11.53 10.19
CA THR A 280 -5.86 10.13 10.62
C THR A 280 -5.54 9.23 9.42
N THR A 281 -4.49 8.42 9.52
CA THR A 281 -4.06 7.44 8.50
C THR A 281 -4.97 6.22 8.48
N VAL A 282 -5.53 5.93 7.30
CA VAL A 282 -6.41 4.78 7.05
C VAL A 282 -5.65 3.61 6.44
N GLU A 283 -4.72 3.89 5.53
CA GLU A 283 -3.97 2.90 4.76
C GLU A 283 -2.65 3.49 4.26
N VAL A 284 -1.65 2.62 4.11
CA VAL A 284 -0.38 2.92 3.43
C VAL A 284 -0.16 1.93 2.29
N SER A 285 0.25 2.43 1.13
CA SER A 285 0.63 1.64 -0.03
C SER A 285 1.97 2.12 -0.57
N TYR A 286 2.96 1.24 -0.72
CA TYR A 286 4.26 1.66 -1.23
C TYR A 286 4.20 2.08 -2.72
N THR A 287 3.26 1.50 -3.47
CA THR A 287 3.04 1.75 -4.90
C THR A 287 1.72 2.47 -5.16
N TYR A 288 1.64 3.12 -6.31
CA TYR A 288 0.50 3.94 -6.75
C TYR A 288 0.50 4.03 -8.28
N VAL A 289 -0.55 4.63 -8.85
CA VAL A 289 -0.66 4.84 -10.30
C VAL A 289 0.16 6.05 -10.69
N SER A 290 1.21 5.87 -11.48
CA SER A 290 2.19 6.93 -11.77
C SER A 290 1.57 8.16 -12.43
N LYS A 291 0.61 7.96 -13.33
CA LYS A 291 -0.11 9.05 -14.01
C LYS A 291 -0.86 9.96 -13.02
N VAL A 292 -1.44 9.39 -11.98
CA VAL A 292 -2.18 10.16 -10.96
C VAL A 292 -1.23 11.07 -10.18
N ILE A 293 0.00 10.61 -9.91
CA ILE A 293 1.00 11.45 -9.25
C ILE A 293 1.56 12.51 -10.20
N PHE A 294 1.84 12.13 -11.45
CA PHE A 294 2.31 13.06 -12.47
C PHE A 294 1.31 14.20 -12.71
N ASP A 295 0.00 13.93 -12.62
CA ASP A 295 -1.07 14.91 -12.83
C ASP A 295 -1.18 15.97 -11.72
N CYS A 296 -0.53 15.77 -10.58
CA CYS A 296 -0.41 16.82 -9.57
C CYS A 296 0.27 18.06 -10.18
N PRO A 297 -0.26 19.28 -9.98
CA PRO A 297 0.29 20.51 -10.56
C PRO A 297 1.65 20.91 -9.97
N GLY A 298 2.07 20.24 -8.90
CA GLY A 298 3.30 20.47 -8.17
C GLY A 298 3.39 19.53 -6.98
N HIS A 299 4.32 19.81 -6.07
CA HIS A 299 4.53 19.05 -4.84
C HIS A 299 5.08 19.93 -3.73
N TRP A 300 4.91 19.49 -2.49
CA TRP A 300 5.59 20.10 -1.34
C TRP A 300 6.94 19.44 -1.12
N GLU A 301 7.98 20.21 -0.87
CA GLU A 301 9.25 19.72 -0.35
C GLU A 301 9.38 20.07 1.14
N LEU A 302 9.72 19.06 1.93
CA LEU A 302 9.98 19.21 3.35
C LEU A 302 11.45 19.55 3.58
N ASN A 303 11.69 20.62 4.34
CA ASN A 303 12.99 20.96 4.90
C ASN A 303 12.95 20.87 6.42
N GLY A 304 13.67 19.90 6.98
CA GLY A 304 13.75 19.67 8.42
C GLY A 304 12.81 18.56 8.91
N HIS A 305 12.33 18.70 10.15
CA HIS A 305 11.55 17.66 10.83
C HIS A 305 10.10 17.61 10.29
N PRO A 306 9.46 16.44 10.11
CA PRO A 306 8.10 16.31 9.58
C PRO A 306 7.04 17.22 10.24
N GLU A 307 7.13 17.40 11.56
CA GLU A 307 6.12 18.17 12.31
C GLU A 307 6.35 19.68 12.31
N THR A 308 7.60 20.12 12.25
CA THR A 308 7.98 21.54 12.49
C THR A 308 8.76 22.18 11.36
N GLY A 309 9.17 21.37 10.37
CA GLY A 309 9.93 21.81 9.23
C GLY A 309 9.11 22.63 8.25
N ASP A 310 9.83 23.35 7.39
CA ASP A 310 9.26 24.19 6.36
C ASP A 310 8.76 23.32 5.20
N LEU A 311 7.53 23.60 4.76
CA LEU A 311 6.95 23.01 3.57
C LEU A 311 6.99 24.05 2.45
N ILE A 312 7.79 23.77 1.43
CA ILE A 312 7.94 24.65 0.27
C ILE A 312 7.16 24.06 -0.90
N TRP A 313 6.25 24.84 -1.47
CA TRP A 313 5.54 24.44 -2.68
C TRP A 313 6.44 24.62 -3.91
N ILE A 314 6.57 23.56 -4.70
CA ILE A 314 7.27 23.54 -5.99
C ILE A 314 6.23 23.32 -7.09
N GLU A 315 6.05 24.32 -7.94
CA GLU A 315 5.15 24.24 -9.09
C GLU A 315 5.79 23.43 -10.23
N GLY A 316 4.98 22.60 -10.88
CA GLY A 316 5.38 21.79 -12.03
C GLY A 316 5.19 20.30 -11.79
N HIS A 317 4.71 19.62 -12.83
CA HIS A 317 4.57 18.17 -12.85
C HIS A 317 5.94 17.49 -12.71
N MET A 318 5.99 16.40 -11.94
CA MET A 318 7.17 15.56 -11.79
C MET A 318 6.79 14.10 -11.99
N ASN A 319 7.61 13.34 -12.72
CA ASN A 319 7.43 11.90 -12.80
C ASN A 319 7.80 11.28 -11.45
N PRO A 320 6.94 10.47 -10.82
CA PRO A 320 7.29 9.84 -9.55
C PRO A 320 8.50 8.91 -9.71
N GLU A 321 8.68 8.26 -10.86
CA GLU A 321 9.86 7.44 -11.15
C GLU A 321 11.16 8.25 -11.20
N GLU A 322 11.10 9.51 -11.65
CA GLU A 322 12.26 10.40 -11.60
C GLU A 322 12.65 10.72 -10.17
N ALA A 323 11.66 11.07 -9.33
CA ALA A 323 11.87 11.31 -7.90
C ALA A 323 12.47 10.08 -7.21
N GLN A 324 11.91 8.89 -7.47
CA GLN A 324 12.41 7.63 -6.91
C GLN A 324 13.87 7.37 -7.32
N ILE A 325 14.25 7.64 -8.57
CA ILE A 325 15.64 7.47 -9.03
C ILE A 325 16.58 8.48 -8.36
N ILE A 326 16.17 9.75 -8.20
CA ILE A 326 16.96 10.76 -7.49
C ILE A 326 17.30 10.28 -6.07
N ASP A 327 16.30 9.81 -5.32
CA ASP A 327 16.49 9.33 -3.95
C ASP A 327 17.30 8.03 -3.90
N TYR A 328 16.98 7.08 -4.78
CA TYR A 328 17.69 5.81 -4.89
C TYR A 328 19.20 6.00 -5.14
N LEU A 329 19.56 6.88 -6.06
CA LEU A 329 20.96 7.19 -6.37
C LEU A 329 21.65 7.97 -5.26
N THR A 330 20.92 8.79 -4.51
CA THR A 330 21.45 9.51 -3.34
C THR A 330 21.80 8.52 -2.22
N HIS A 331 20.89 7.58 -1.91
CA HIS A 331 21.16 6.52 -0.95
C HIS A 331 22.33 5.61 -1.38
N GLN A 332 22.43 5.28 -2.67
CA GLN A 332 23.59 4.58 -3.26
C GLN A 332 24.92 5.25 -2.95
N LYS A 333 25.01 6.56 -3.17
CA LYS A 333 26.24 7.33 -2.91
C LYS A 333 26.60 7.33 -1.43
N LEU A 334 25.61 7.55 -0.55
CA LEU A 334 25.82 7.56 0.90
C LEU A 334 26.27 6.18 1.43
N ALA A 335 25.62 5.11 0.97
CA ALA A 335 25.97 3.75 1.38
C ALA A 335 27.42 3.38 1.00
N LYS A 336 27.88 3.79 -0.20
CA LYS A 336 29.26 3.57 -0.65
C LYS A 336 30.27 4.35 0.20
N LEU A 337 29.96 5.60 0.57
CA LEU A 337 30.82 6.42 1.45
C LEU A 337 30.96 5.84 2.87
N CYS A 338 29.95 5.14 3.38
CA CYS A 338 30.02 4.50 4.70
C CYS A 338 30.80 3.17 4.70
N GLN A 339 31.09 2.59 3.53
CA GLN A 339 31.83 1.34 3.37
C GLN A 339 33.33 1.54 3.07
N THR A 340 33.73 2.77 2.73
CA THR A 340 35.11 3.23 2.53
C THR A 340 35.64 3.90 3.78
#